data_AF-A0A511BND5-F1
#
_entry.id   AF-A0A511BND5-F1
#
_cell.length_a   1.000
_cell.length_b   1.000
_cell.length_c   1.000
_cell.angle_alpha   90.00
_cell.angle_beta   90.00
_cell.angle_gamma   90.00
#
_symmetry.space_group_name_H-M   'P 1'
#
loop_
_entity.id
_entity.type
_entity.pdbx_description
1 polymer ?
#
loop_
_entity_poly.entity_id
_entity_poly.type
_entity_poly.pdbx_seq_one_letter_code
_entity_poly.pdbx_strand_id
1 'polypeptide(L)'
;MRSPPLLRLRHVLLAVPALLAACSHPASRDLAAPDKTTPDLTARDLPDERLSLATPPQRKSAMQEADDRIFRQTRALEGSPRWTLATLDADLRPGPFLRGFSCASGFRIDASEAPHLVQLLTLMGKAESVRTSEEKHFWSRPRPFIGNESPICVPRDAHLAQSPAYPSGHTIAGYSTALVLSALLPERKAELLQRGRVIGESRIVCGVHWASDVAAGYQAAGAFAVATLQNPAIRALMPAARAELLAMQKKGDKPDAARCAAEADAAAHSPFTAPVSPEH
;
A
#
# COMPACT_ATOMS: atom_id res chain seq x y z
N MET A 1 -34.26 -81.69 -53.14
CA MET A 1 -34.00 -80.25 -52.96
C MET A 1 -33.36 -80.07 -51.59
N ARG A 2 -32.18 -79.44 -51.56
CA ARG A 2 -31.24 -79.42 -50.43
C ARG A 2 -31.63 -78.38 -49.37
N SER A 3 -31.59 -78.76 -48.10
CA SER A 3 -31.68 -77.86 -46.94
C SER A 3 -30.46 -76.93 -46.87
N PRO A 4 -30.61 -75.64 -46.53
CA PRO A 4 -29.48 -74.80 -46.15
C PRO A 4 -29.25 -74.84 -44.61
N PRO A 5 -28.02 -74.60 -44.14
CA PRO A 5 -27.60 -74.88 -42.78
C PRO A 5 -27.77 -73.70 -41.81
N LEU A 6 -27.94 -74.05 -40.53
CA LEU A 6 -28.03 -73.17 -39.37
C LEU A 6 -26.73 -72.36 -39.17
N LEU A 7 -26.86 -71.03 -39.13
CA LEU A 7 -25.79 -70.10 -38.82
C LEU A 7 -25.47 -70.15 -37.32
N ARG A 8 -24.28 -70.66 -36.94
CA ARG A 8 -23.76 -70.58 -35.57
C ARG A 8 -23.14 -69.20 -35.33
N LEU A 9 -23.77 -68.40 -34.46
CA LEU A 9 -23.27 -67.09 -34.04
C LEU A 9 -22.09 -67.27 -33.04
N ARG A 10 -20.86 -67.10 -33.50
CA ARG A 10 -19.66 -67.08 -32.62
C ARG A 10 -19.70 -65.81 -31.77
N HIS A 11 -19.82 -65.97 -30.45
CA HIS A 11 -19.71 -64.87 -29.50
C HIS A 11 -18.23 -64.47 -29.38
N VAL A 12 -17.89 -63.29 -29.89
CA VAL A 12 -16.59 -62.65 -29.68
C VAL A 12 -16.68 -61.87 -28.38
N LEU A 13 -16.02 -62.34 -27.33
CA LEU A 13 -15.80 -61.56 -26.10
C LEU A 13 -14.82 -60.42 -26.44
N LEU A 14 -15.31 -59.18 -26.52
CA LEU A 14 -14.47 -57.99 -26.48
C LEU A 14 -14.13 -57.67 -25.02
N ALA A 15 -12.87 -57.86 -24.65
CA ALA A 15 -12.34 -57.34 -23.39
C ALA A 15 -12.14 -55.81 -23.54
N VAL A 16 -12.93 -55.04 -22.80
CA VAL A 16 -12.77 -53.58 -22.68
C VAL A 16 -11.71 -53.31 -21.61
N PRO A 17 -10.59 -52.62 -21.92
CA PRO A 17 -9.63 -52.25 -20.90
C PRO A 17 -10.20 -51.08 -20.09
N ALA A 18 -10.35 -51.28 -18.78
CA ALA A 18 -10.70 -50.22 -17.84
C ALA A 18 -9.51 -49.24 -17.73
N LEU A 19 -9.60 -48.10 -18.44
CA LEU A 19 -8.74 -46.95 -18.19
C LEU A 19 -9.15 -46.31 -16.86
N LEU A 20 -8.41 -46.65 -15.80
CA LEU A 20 -8.41 -45.92 -14.54
C LEU A 20 -7.84 -44.52 -14.81
N ALA A 21 -8.73 -43.54 -15.02
CA ALA A 21 -8.38 -42.14 -15.01
C ALA A 21 -7.94 -41.77 -13.59
N ALA A 22 -6.62 -41.72 -13.37
CA ALA A 22 -6.06 -41.16 -12.16
C ALA A 22 -6.38 -39.66 -12.13
N CYS A 23 -7.35 -39.27 -11.30
CA CYS A 23 -7.58 -37.87 -10.95
C CYS A 23 -6.39 -37.37 -10.13
N SER A 24 -5.36 -36.89 -10.83
CA SER A 24 -4.27 -36.11 -10.25
C SER A 24 -4.87 -34.84 -9.66
N HIS A 25 -5.20 -34.86 -8.36
CA HIS A 25 -5.45 -33.64 -7.62
C HIS A 25 -4.14 -32.86 -7.64
N PRO A 26 -4.11 -31.59 -8.07
CA PRO A 26 -2.93 -30.79 -7.86
C PRO A 26 -2.73 -30.71 -6.36
N ALA A 27 -1.68 -31.37 -5.86
CA ALA A 27 -1.23 -31.20 -4.50
C ALA A 27 -1.09 -29.68 -4.29
N SER A 28 -1.86 -29.15 -3.35
CA SER A 28 -1.63 -27.85 -2.75
C SER A 28 -0.15 -27.82 -2.41
N ARG A 29 0.65 -27.10 -3.20
CA ARG A 29 2.01 -26.76 -2.82
C ARG A 29 1.85 -25.98 -1.53
N ASP A 30 2.14 -26.63 -0.41
CA ASP A 30 2.40 -25.93 0.84
C ASP A 30 3.36 -24.80 0.48
N LEU A 31 2.87 -23.57 0.64
CA LEU A 31 3.65 -22.37 0.39
C LEU A 31 4.82 -22.45 1.37
N ALA A 32 5.97 -22.89 0.84
CA ALA A 32 7.13 -23.19 1.66
C ALA A 32 7.47 -21.97 2.51
N ALA A 33 7.67 -22.19 3.81
CA ALA A 33 8.14 -21.16 4.72
C ALA A 33 9.41 -20.50 4.15
N PRO A 34 9.57 -19.18 4.29
CA PRO A 34 10.71 -18.47 3.72
C PRO A 34 12.02 -19.10 4.20
N ASP A 35 12.92 -19.34 3.25
CA ASP A 35 14.26 -19.87 3.49
C ASP A 35 15.04 -18.89 4.37
N LYS A 36 15.44 -19.33 5.57
CA LYS A 36 16.18 -18.54 6.58
C LYS A 36 17.54 -18.05 6.09
N THR A 37 18.01 -18.49 4.92
CA THR A 37 19.27 -18.06 4.32
C THR A 37 19.13 -16.88 3.37
N THR A 38 17.91 -16.48 3.00
CA THR A 38 17.67 -15.33 2.11
C THR A 38 17.87 -14.02 2.90
N PRO A 39 18.78 -13.12 2.48
CA PRO A 39 18.97 -11.84 3.16
C PRO A 39 17.69 -10.99 3.11
N ASP A 40 17.32 -10.42 4.26
CA ASP A 40 16.22 -9.44 4.35
C ASP A 40 16.50 -8.20 3.48
N LEU A 41 15.43 -7.53 3.06
CA LEU A 41 15.53 -6.18 2.51
C LEU A 41 16.06 -5.21 3.57
N THR A 42 17.07 -4.41 3.22
CA THR A 42 17.68 -3.40 4.09
C THR A 42 17.73 -2.04 3.41
N ALA A 43 18.01 -0.98 4.19
CA ALA A 43 18.18 0.37 3.63
C ALA A 43 19.29 0.45 2.55
N ARG A 44 20.30 -0.42 2.61
CA ARG A 44 21.39 -0.45 1.63
C ARG A 44 20.94 -0.93 0.25
N ASP A 45 19.85 -1.69 0.20
CA ASP A 45 19.26 -2.17 -1.05
C ASP A 45 18.37 -1.11 -1.71
N LEU A 46 17.92 -0.11 -0.93
CA LEU A 46 17.13 1.00 -1.42
C LEU A 46 18.04 2.10 -2.00
N PRO A 47 17.61 2.77 -3.10
CA PRO A 47 18.32 3.93 -3.61
C PRO A 47 18.46 5.03 -2.54
N ASP A 48 19.47 5.88 -2.71
CA ASP A 48 19.73 7.00 -1.83
C ASP A 48 19.09 8.27 -2.38
N GLU A 49 17.98 8.70 -1.78
CA GLU A 49 17.22 9.82 -2.33
C GLU A 49 17.91 11.16 -2.18
N ARG A 50 19.01 11.25 -1.41
CA ARG A 50 19.88 12.44 -1.38
C ARG A 50 20.50 12.76 -2.74
N LEU A 51 20.54 11.77 -3.64
CA LEU A 51 21.06 11.92 -5.00
C LEU A 51 19.96 12.15 -6.05
N SER A 52 18.76 11.60 -5.84
CA SER A 52 17.67 11.62 -6.83
C SER A 52 16.58 12.64 -6.56
N LEU A 53 16.32 13.01 -5.30
CA LEU A 53 15.39 14.09 -4.97
C LEU A 53 16.04 15.44 -5.14
N ALA A 54 15.24 16.42 -5.56
CA ALA A 54 15.61 17.81 -5.39
C ALA A 54 15.80 18.12 -3.89
N THR A 55 16.59 19.13 -3.57
CA THR A 55 16.68 19.64 -2.20
C THR A 55 15.32 20.20 -1.77
N PRO A 56 14.99 20.17 -0.46
CA PRO A 56 13.74 20.75 0.02
C PRO A 56 13.66 22.23 -0.38
N PRO A 57 12.44 22.76 -0.64
CA PRO A 57 12.27 24.15 -1.00
C PRO A 57 12.97 25.12 -0.04
N GLN A 58 13.81 25.98 -0.61
CA GLN A 58 14.48 27.02 0.17
C GLN A 58 13.49 28.12 0.57
N ARG A 59 13.78 28.80 1.68
CA ARG A 59 13.02 29.97 2.13
C ARG A 59 12.92 31.00 0.99
N LYS A 60 11.73 31.58 0.80
CA LYS A 60 11.43 32.57 -0.26
C LYS A 60 11.49 32.03 -1.70
N SER A 61 11.60 30.72 -1.89
CA SER A 61 11.39 30.12 -3.22
C SER A 61 9.91 30.02 -3.54
N ALA A 62 9.54 30.03 -4.83
CA ALA A 62 8.15 29.88 -5.26
C ALA A 62 7.49 28.59 -4.72
N MET A 63 8.27 27.51 -4.60
CA MET A 63 7.78 26.25 -4.04
C MET A 63 7.52 26.35 -2.53
N GLN A 64 8.38 27.03 -1.77
CA GLN A 64 8.12 27.26 -0.34
C GLN A 64 6.91 28.19 -0.14
N GLU A 65 6.72 29.20 -0.99
CA GLU A 65 5.52 30.04 -0.94
C GLU A 65 4.24 29.24 -1.23
N ALA A 66 4.30 28.27 -2.14
CA ALA A 66 3.19 27.35 -2.40
C ALA A 66 2.91 26.46 -1.18
N ASP A 67 3.95 25.87 -0.58
CA ASP A 67 3.85 25.09 0.65
C ASP A 67 3.18 25.89 1.78
N ASP A 68 3.62 27.14 1.98
CA ASP A 68 3.08 28.03 3.00
C ASP A 68 1.60 28.35 2.76
N ARG A 69 1.21 28.59 1.49
CA ARG A 69 -0.20 28.82 1.13
C ARG A 69 -1.06 27.59 1.41
N ILE A 70 -0.64 26.41 0.95
CA ILE A 70 -1.37 25.15 1.12
C ILE A 70 -1.51 24.81 2.61
N PHE A 71 -0.43 24.97 3.39
CA PHE A 71 -0.48 24.73 4.84
C PHE A 71 -1.53 25.61 5.52
N ARG A 72 -1.53 26.92 5.23
CA ARG A 72 -2.52 27.86 5.79
C ARG A 72 -3.95 27.51 5.38
N GLN A 73 -4.18 27.23 4.10
CA GLN A 73 -5.52 26.92 3.59
C GLN A 73 -6.08 25.64 4.22
N THR A 74 -5.28 24.57 4.30
CA THR A 74 -5.72 23.28 4.83
C THR A 74 -6.04 23.29 6.33
N ARG A 75 -5.63 24.33 7.09
CA ARG A 75 -6.06 24.47 8.49
C ARG A 75 -7.57 24.66 8.62
N ALA A 76 -8.23 25.25 7.61
CA ALA A 76 -9.68 25.44 7.59
C ALA A 76 -10.48 24.12 7.53
N LEU A 77 -9.81 22.99 7.29
CA LEU A 77 -10.41 21.66 7.33
C LEU A 77 -10.53 21.10 8.75
N GLU A 78 -9.98 21.76 9.77
CA GLU A 78 -10.07 21.28 11.15
C GLU A 78 -11.52 20.97 11.54
N GLY A 79 -11.75 19.73 12.03
CA GLY A 79 -13.08 19.24 12.38
C GLY A 79 -13.92 18.69 11.22
N SER A 80 -13.47 18.82 9.96
CA SER A 80 -14.18 18.27 8.80
C SER A 80 -14.01 16.74 8.66
N PRO A 81 -14.83 16.06 7.84
CA PRO A 81 -14.63 14.66 7.47
C PRO A 81 -13.23 14.41 6.88
N ARG A 82 -12.72 15.32 6.03
CA ARG A 82 -11.38 15.23 5.46
C ARG A 82 -10.28 15.26 6.53
N TRP A 83 -10.45 16.05 7.60
CA TRP A 83 -9.51 16.08 8.74
C TRP A 83 -9.58 14.81 9.58
N THR A 84 -10.79 14.28 9.80
CA THR A 84 -10.98 13.00 10.49
C THR A 84 -10.29 11.87 9.73
N LEU A 85 -10.44 11.81 8.40
CA LEU A 85 -9.70 10.86 7.56
C LEU A 85 -8.18 11.07 7.68
N ALA A 86 -7.70 12.32 7.74
CA ALA A 86 -6.28 12.61 7.90
C ALA A 86 -5.73 12.09 9.24
N THR A 87 -6.50 12.16 10.32
CA THR A 87 -6.15 11.58 11.62
C THR A 87 -6.10 10.06 11.56
N LEU A 88 -7.06 9.41 10.90
CA LEU A 88 -7.05 7.96 10.71
C LEU A 88 -5.85 7.48 9.87
N ASP A 89 -5.49 8.24 8.83
CA ASP A 89 -4.35 7.95 7.95
C ASP A 89 -2.99 8.20 8.63
N ALA A 90 -2.99 8.80 9.82
CA ALA A 90 -1.79 8.95 10.64
C ALA A 90 -1.39 7.68 11.39
N ASP A 91 -2.27 6.69 11.48
CA ASP A 91 -2.04 5.47 12.26
C ASP A 91 -1.47 4.35 11.38
N LEU A 92 -0.15 4.17 11.42
CA LEU A 92 0.57 3.14 10.67
C LEU A 92 0.61 1.77 11.37
N ARG A 93 -0.11 1.56 12.48
CA ARG A 93 -0.22 0.22 13.07
C ARG A 93 -0.88 -0.73 12.05
N PRO A 94 -0.41 -1.99 11.90
CA PRO A 94 -0.82 -2.85 10.78
C PRO A 94 -2.33 -2.97 10.58
N GLY A 95 -3.10 -3.12 11.66
CA GLY A 95 -4.56 -3.23 11.61
C GLY A 95 -5.24 -1.98 11.03
N PRO A 96 -5.19 -0.81 11.70
CA PRO A 96 -5.74 0.44 11.18
C PRO A 96 -5.24 0.79 9.78
N PHE A 97 -3.94 0.60 9.54
CA PHE A 97 -3.30 0.96 8.27
C PHE A 97 -3.81 0.11 7.10
N LEU A 98 -3.79 -1.23 7.21
CA LEU A 98 -4.30 -2.12 6.17
C LEU A 98 -5.81 -1.98 5.96
N ARG A 99 -6.58 -1.74 7.03
CA ARG A 99 -8.01 -1.44 6.90
C ARG A 99 -8.25 -0.22 6.01
N GLY A 100 -7.34 0.76 6.02
CA GLY A 100 -7.40 1.94 5.15
C GLY A 100 -7.24 1.68 3.66
N PHE A 101 -6.94 0.46 3.23
CA PHE A 101 -6.94 0.05 1.83
C PHE A 101 -8.18 -0.75 1.42
N SER A 102 -9.11 -1.03 2.35
CA SER A 102 -10.26 -1.92 2.09
C SER A 102 -11.23 -1.38 1.02
N CYS A 103 -11.45 -0.07 0.98
CA CYS A 103 -12.29 0.55 -0.06
C CYS A 103 -11.66 0.40 -1.44
N ALA A 104 -10.35 0.65 -1.52
CA ALA A 104 -9.57 0.55 -2.74
C ALA A 104 -9.41 -0.89 -3.25
N SER A 105 -9.33 -1.89 -2.37
CA SER A 105 -9.35 -3.32 -2.75
C SER A 105 -10.75 -3.85 -3.07
N GLY A 106 -11.79 -3.21 -2.55
CA GLY A 106 -13.20 -3.61 -2.71
C GLY A 106 -13.69 -4.67 -1.74
N PHE A 107 -12.88 -5.04 -0.75
CA PHE A 107 -13.23 -5.98 0.31
C PHE A 107 -12.46 -5.61 1.58
N ARG A 108 -12.97 -6.00 2.74
CA ARG A 108 -12.32 -5.76 4.03
C ARG A 108 -10.95 -6.47 4.07
N ILE A 109 -9.87 -5.70 4.25
CA ILE A 109 -8.54 -6.25 4.52
C ILE A 109 -8.36 -6.31 6.04
N ASP A 110 -8.23 -7.51 6.57
CA ASP A 110 -7.93 -7.76 7.97
C ASP A 110 -6.49 -8.21 8.17
N ALA A 111 -5.71 -7.40 8.88
CA ALA A 111 -4.31 -7.70 9.17
C ALA A 111 -4.14 -9.02 9.95
N SER A 112 -5.10 -9.41 10.80
CA SER A 112 -4.98 -10.68 11.54
C SER A 112 -5.19 -11.91 10.67
N GLU A 113 -5.76 -11.74 9.47
CA GLU A 113 -5.96 -12.80 8.48
C GLU A 113 -4.89 -12.80 7.38
N ALA A 114 -3.90 -11.91 7.46
CA ALA A 114 -2.90 -11.71 6.43
C ALA A 114 -1.46 -11.67 6.98
N PRO A 115 -1.00 -12.71 7.71
CA PRO A 115 0.33 -12.71 8.34
C PRO A 115 1.49 -12.56 7.35
N HIS A 116 1.42 -13.13 6.15
CA HIS A 116 2.51 -12.98 5.16
C HIS A 116 2.51 -11.57 4.54
N LEU A 117 1.34 -10.99 4.31
CA LEU A 117 1.25 -9.58 3.91
C LEU A 117 1.84 -8.66 4.98
N VAL A 118 1.49 -8.87 6.25
CA VAL A 118 2.03 -8.10 7.38
C VAL A 118 3.54 -8.27 7.49
N GLN A 119 4.06 -9.49 7.33
CA GLN A 119 5.50 -9.75 7.32
C GLN A 119 6.20 -9.01 6.19
N LEU A 120 5.66 -9.07 4.97
CA LEU A 120 6.21 -8.37 3.81
C LEU A 120 6.29 -6.86 4.06
N LEU A 121 5.19 -6.25 4.50
CA LEU A 121 5.13 -4.82 4.79
C LEU A 121 6.03 -4.42 5.96
N THR A 122 6.26 -5.31 6.92
CA THR A 122 7.20 -5.08 8.03
C THR A 122 8.65 -5.05 7.54
N LEU A 123 9.05 -5.99 6.67
CA LEU A 123 10.39 -6.00 6.08
C LEU A 123 10.64 -4.74 5.24
N MET A 124 9.68 -4.40 4.38
CA MET A 124 9.71 -3.17 3.59
C MET A 124 9.80 -1.93 4.49
N GLY A 125 8.87 -1.77 5.42
CA GLY A 125 8.81 -0.60 6.31
C GLY A 125 10.05 -0.43 7.17
N LYS A 126 10.71 -1.52 7.59
CA LYS A 126 11.98 -1.45 8.32
C LYS A 126 13.12 -0.88 7.46
N ALA A 127 13.24 -1.33 6.22
CA ALA A 127 14.25 -0.81 5.28
C ALA A 127 14.00 0.66 4.96
N GLU A 128 12.76 1.01 4.62
CA GLU A 128 12.35 2.37 4.30
C GLU A 128 12.53 3.32 5.49
N SER A 129 12.14 2.91 6.69
CA SER A 129 12.28 3.74 7.90
C SER A 129 13.74 4.12 8.17
N VAL A 130 14.69 3.21 7.94
CA VAL A 130 16.12 3.50 8.12
C VAL A 130 16.60 4.45 7.02
N ARG A 131 16.34 4.14 5.74
CA ARG A 131 16.75 4.97 4.60
C ARG A 131 16.20 6.40 4.69
N THR A 132 14.89 6.53 4.92
CA THR A 132 14.22 7.83 5.09
C THR A 132 14.71 8.59 6.32
N SER A 133 15.13 7.90 7.38
CA SER A 133 15.74 8.57 8.53
C SER A 133 17.09 9.20 8.15
N GLU A 134 17.97 8.48 7.43
CA GLU A 134 19.26 9.02 6.96
C GLU A 134 19.07 10.29 6.11
N GLU A 135 18.11 10.25 5.19
CA GLU A 135 17.71 11.37 4.32
C GLU A 135 17.16 12.57 5.12
N LYS A 136 16.27 12.30 6.07
CA LYS A 136 15.70 13.33 6.95
C LYS A 136 16.76 14.06 7.75
N HIS A 137 17.74 13.35 8.30
CA HIS A 137 18.82 13.98 9.05
C HIS A 137 19.72 14.81 8.13
N PHE A 138 19.96 14.35 6.91
CA PHE A 138 20.78 15.08 5.93
C PHE A 138 20.22 16.48 5.62
N TRP A 139 18.91 16.60 5.38
CA TRP A 139 18.28 17.90 5.06
C TRP A 139 17.76 18.67 6.27
N SER A 140 17.41 17.99 7.37
CA SER A 140 16.96 18.60 8.62
C SER A 140 15.86 19.67 8.46
N ARG A 141 14.94 19.47 7.50
CA ARG A 141 13.86 20.44 7.24
C ARG A 141 12.87 20.50 8.42
N PRO A 142 12.54 21.67 8.97
CA PRO A 142 11.53 21.78 10.02
C PRO A 142 10.11 21.50 9.49
N ARG A 143 9.25 20.95 10.35
CA ARG A 143 7.84 20.68 10.03
C ARG A 143 7.01 21.98 9.98
N PRO A 144 5.86 21.98 9.29
CA PRO A 144 5.02 23.18 9.13
C PRO A 144 4.55 23.82 10.43
N PHE A 145 4.23 23.01 11.44
CA PHE A 145 3.69 23.50 12.71
C PHE A 145 4.77 24.02 13.69
N ILE A 146 6.05 23.90 13.35
CA ILE A 146 7.13 24.36 14.23
C ILE A 146 7.16 25.89 14.26
N GLY A 147 7.19 26.45 15.48
CA GLY A 147 7.21 27.90 15.69
C GLY A 147 5.87 28.61 15.52
N ASN A 148 4.75 27.86 15.52
CA ASN A 148 3.40 28.42 15.49
C ASN A 148 2.38 27.52 16.20
N GLU A 149 1.19 28.08 16.47
CA GLU A 149 0.07 27.42 17.16
C GLU A 149 -1.01 26.89 16.20
N SER A 150 -0.73 26.76 14.90
CA SER A 150 -1.73 26.28 13.93
C SER A 150 -2.17 24.86 14.28
N PRO A 151 -3.47 24.50 14.14
CA PRO A 151 -3.94 23.18 14.51
C PRO A 151 -3.26 22.08 13.69
N ILE A 152 -3.08 20.90 14.28
CA ILE A 152 -2.65 19.67 13.61
C ILE A 152 -3.53 18.49 14.03
N CYS A 153 -3.66 17.49 13.17
CA CYS A 153 -4.67 16.42 13.35
C CYS A 153 -4.22 15.27 14.27
N VAL A 154 -3.05 15.38 14.87
CA VAL A 154 -2.42 14.40 15.78
C VAL A 154 -1.82 15.13 16.99
N PRO A 155 -1.54 14.44 18.10
CA PRO A 155 -0.89 15.06 19.25
C PRO A 155 0.45 15.74 18.89
N ARG A 156 0.66 16.96 19.42
CA ARG A 156 1.95 17.64 19.39
C ARG A 156 2.86 17.03 20.46
N ASP A 157 3.67 16.05 20.09
CA ASP A 157 4.67 15.47 20.99
C ASP A 157 6.11 15.84 20.60
N ALA A 158 7.05 15.62 21.54
CA ALA A 158 8.45 15.96 21.36
C ALA A 158 9.11 15.16 20.23
N HIS A 159 8.68 13.91 20.00
CA HIS A 159 9.22 13.06 18.96
C HIS A 159 8.88 13.61 17.57
N LEU A 160 7.60 13.97 17.35
CA LEU A 160 7.15 14.59 16.12
C LEU A 160 7.82 15.96 15.90
N ALA A 161 7.96 16.76 16.95
CA ALA A 161 8.57 18.09 16.86
C ALA A 161 10.07 18.05 16.51
N GLN A 162 10.80 17.03 16.95
CA GLN A 162 12.24 16.87 16.69
C GLN A 162 12.53 16.11 15.39
N SER A 163 11.55 15.40 14.82
CA SER A 163 11.69 14.64 13.59
C SER A 163 11.65 15.55 12.34
N PRO A 164 12.67 15.53 11.46
CA PRO A 164 12.68 16.34 10.24
C PRO A 164 11.55 16.00 9.25
N ALA A 165 11.15 16.96 8.44
CA ALA A 165 9.99 16.89 7.57
C ALA A 165 10.25 16.19 6.21
N TYR A 166 11.43 16.39 5.60
CA TYR A 166 11.69 16.03 4.19
C TYR A 166 12.59 14.79 4.02
N PRO A 167 12.23 13.82 3.14
CA PRO A 167 10.92 13.63 2.50
C PRO A 167 9.90 13.06 3.50
N SER A 168 8.60 13.01 3.16
CA SER A 168 7.59 12.48 4.07
C SER A 168 7.62 10.94 4.16
N GLY A 169 8.04 10.41 5.31
CA GLY A 169 8.06 8.96 5.56
C GLY A 169 6.67 8.31 5.63
N HIS A 170 5.64 9.01 6.11
CA HIS A 170 4.26 8.49 6.07
C HIS A 170 3.75 8.39 4.63
N THR A 171 4.09 9.35 3.78
CA THR A 171 3.77 9.27 2.36
C THR A 171 4.48 8.10 1.70
N ILE A 172 5.76 7.88 2.03
CA ILE A 172 6.51 6.72 1.54
C ILE A 172 5.81 5.42 1.96
N ALA A 173 5.53 5.24 3.25
CA ALA A 173 4.84 4.05 3.75
C ALA A 173 3.50 3.80 3.06
N GLY A 174 2.67 4.85 2.91
CA GLY A 174 1.37 4.76 2.24
C GLY A 174 1.48 4.39 0.76
N TYR A 175 2.37 5.05 0.02
CA TYR A 175 2.48 4.85 -1.42
C TYR A 175 3.24 3.57 -1.79
N SER A 176 4.28 3.19 -1.04
CA SER A 176 4.96 1.90 -1.20
C SER A 176 4.01 0.72 -0.93
N THR A 177 3.19 0.82 0.12
CA THR A 177 2.16 -0.19 0.41
C THR A 177 1.14 -0.28 -0.73
N ALA A 178 0.71 0.87 -1.27
CA ALA A 178 -0.17 0.90 -2.43
C ALA A 178 0.45 0.21 -3.67
N LEU A 179 1.74 0.43 -3.92
CA LEU A 179 2.49 -0.20 -5.00
C LEU A 179 2.55 -1.73 -4.83
N VAL A 180 2.89 -2.21 -3.63
CA VAL A 180 2.88 -3.65 -3.32
C VAL A 180 1.49 -4.26 -3.49
N LEU A 181 0.45 -3.64 -2.91
CA LEU A 181 -0.93 -4.12 -3.04
C LEU A 181 -1.38 -4.12 -4.50
N SER A 182 -0.98 -3.13 -5.30
CA SER A 182 -1.30 -3.08 -6.74
C SER A 182 -0.65 -4.21 -7.54
N ALA A 183 0.53 -4.68 -7.11
CA ALA A 183 1.17 -5.85 -7.70
C ALA A 183 0.48 -7.16 -7.27
N LEU A 184 -0.07 -7.21 -6.06
CA LEU A 184 -0.81 -8.36 -5.53
C LEU A 184 -2.25 -8.46 -6.09
N LEU A 185 -2.90 -7.31 -6.33
CA LEU A 185 -4.28 -7.14 -6.82
C LEU A 185 -4.31 -6.26 -8.09
N PRO A 186 -3.79 -6.74 -9.23
CA PRO A 186 -3.63 -5.94 -10.45
C PRO A 186 -4.96 -5.41 -11.01
N GLU A 187 -6.08 -6.05 -10.69
CA GLU A 187 -7.43 -5.63 -11.07
C GLU A 187 -7.92 -4.38 -10.31
N ARG A 188 -7.26 -4.01 -9.20
CA ARG A 188 -7.55 -2.82 -8.38
C ARG A 188 -6.40 -1.81 -8.34
N LYS A 189 -5.46 -1.92 -9.28
CA LYS A 189 -4.21 -1.14 -9.26
C LYS A 189 -4.45 0.37 -9.19
N ALA A 190 -5.41 0.89 -9.94
CA ALA A 190 -5.65 2.33 -10.04
C ALA A 190 -6.23 2.87 -8.73
N GLU A 191 -7.20 2.16 -8.16
CA GLU A 191 -7.86 2.49 -6.91
C GLU A 191 -6.88 2.41 -5.73
N LEU A 192 -6.01 1.40 -5.71
CA LEU A 192 -4.97 1.24 -4.69
C LEU A 192 -3.95 2.37 -4.75
N LEU A 193 -3.46 2.73 -5.94
CA LEU A 193 -2.54 3.85 -6.12
C LEU A 193 -3.18 5.20 -5.78
N GLN A 194 -4.44 5.41 -6.17
CA GLN A 194 -5.23 6.58 -5.74
C GLN A 194 -5.31 6.65 -4.22
N ARG A 195 -5.53 5.52 -3.54
CA ARG A 195 -5.58 5.50 -2.09
C ARG A 195 -4.24 5.80 -1.44
N GLY A 196 -3.15 5.26 -1.98
CA GLY A 196 -1.79 5.62 -1.56
C GLY A 196 -1.52 7.12 -1.65
N ARG A 197 -1.99 7.77 -2.74
CA ARG A 197 -1.95 9.24 -2.88
C ARG A 197 -2.76 9.92 -1.77
N VAL A 198 -4.00 9.51 -1.50
CA VAL A 198 -4.81 10.15 -0.45
C VAL A 198 -4.14 10.05 0.93
N ILE A 199 -3.48 8.94 1.26
CA ILE A 199 -2.73 8.78 2.53
C ILE A 199 -1.59 9.80 2.63
N GLY A 200 -0.84 10.04 1.55
CA GLY A 200 0.19 11.08 1.52
C GLY A 200 -0.39 12.48 1.67
N GLU A 201 -1.47 12.79 0.94
CA GLU A 201 -2.17 14.08 1.03
C GLU A 201 -2.77 14.34 2.42
N SER A 202 -3.18 13.28 3.12
CA SER A 202 -3.61 13.36 4.52
C SER A 202 -2.53 13.93 5.43
N ARG A 203 -1.24 13.83 5.09
CA ARG A 203 -0.16 14.45 5.87
C ARG A 203 -0.09 15.96 5.70
N ILE A 204 -0.52 16.47 4.55
CA ILE A 204 -0.68 17.90 4.26
C ILE A 204 -1.86 18.44 5.08
N VAL A 205 -3.02 17.79 4.96
CA VAL A 205 -4.22 18.16 5.74
C VAL A 205 -3.93 18.10 7.24
N CYS A 206 -3.24 17.06 7.71
CA CYS A 206 -2.85 16.95 9.11
C CYS A 206 -1.90 18.07 9.58
N GLY A 207 -1.18 18.73 8.68
CA GLY A 207 -0.27 19.85 8.98
C GLY A 207 1.11 19.44 9.46
N VAL A 208 1.46 18.16 9.32
CA VAL A 208 2.74 17.62 9.82
C VAL A 208 3.81 17.56 8.73
N HIS A 209 3.43 17.77 7.47
CA HIS A 209 4.29 17.81 6.30
C HIS A 209 3.86 18.91 5.34
N TRP A 210 4.85 19.51 4.69
CA TRP A 210 4.65 20.41 3.57
C TRP A 210 4.17 19.63 2.34
N ALA A 211 3.51 20.31 1.38
CA ALA A 211 3.06 19.66 0.15
C ALA A 211 4.24 19.10 -0.66
N SER A 212 5.37 19.81 -0.68
CA SER A 212 6.61 19.33 -1.31
C SER A 212 7.26 18.14 -0.59
N ASP A 213 7.14 18.00 0.74
CA ASP A 213 7.61 16.80 1.45
C ASP A 213 6.85 15.55 0.99
N VAL A 214 5.54 15.72 0.75
CA VAL A 214 4.63 14.67 0.30
C VAL A 214 4.91 14.33 -1.15
N ALA A 215 5.08 15.32 -2.03
CA ALA A 215 5.47 15.09 -3.42
C ALA A 215 6.78 14.30 -3.54
N ALA A 216 7.79 14.69 -2.77
CA ALA A 216 9.06 13.97 -2.69
C ALA A 216 8.89 12.54 -2.12
N GLY A 217 7.99 12.36 -1.15
CA GLY A 217 7.65 11.05 -0.62
C GLY A 217 7.06 10.09 -1.66
N TYR A 218 6.22 10.57 -2.60
CA TYR A 218 5.73 9.74 -3.70
C TYR A 218 6.85 9.31 -4.64
N GLN A 219 7.77 10.23 -4.97
CA GLN A 219 8.92 9.94 -5.82
C GLN A 219 9.84 8.89 -5.17
N ALA A 220 10.17 9.07 -3.89
CA ALA A 220 10.97 8.13 -3.11
C ALA A 220 10.32 6.74 -3.03
N ALA A 221 9.02 6.65 -2.72
CA ALA A 221 8.30 5.38 -2.73
C ALA A 221 8.32 4.68 -4.10
N GLY A 222 8.17 5.44 -5.19
CA GLY A 222 8.31 4.90 -6.54
C GLY A 222 9.68 4.30 -6.81
N ALA A 223 10.75 4.98 -6.38
CA ALA A 223 12.12 4.50 -6.51
C ALA A 223 12.39 3.26 -5.62
N PHE A 224 11.92 3.29 -4.36
CA PHE A 224 12.05 2.17 -3.41
C PHE A 224 11.31 0.92 -3.87
N ALA A 225 10.15 1.07 -4.53
CA ALA A 225 9.36 -0.05 -5.00
C ALA A 225 10.10 -0.90 -6.04
N VAL A 226 10.98 -0.31 -6.86
CA VAL A 226 11.79 -1.07 -7.84
C VAL A 226 12.70 -2.06 -7.11
N ALA A 227 13.46 -1.61 -6.12
CA ALA A 227 14.33 -2.45 -5.32
C ALA A 227 13.54 -3.45 -4.46
N THR A 228 12.46 -2.99 -3.85
CA THR A 228 11.60 -3.80 -2.97
C THR A 228 10.98 -4.98 -3.72
N LEU A 229 10.35 -4.75 -4.87
CA LEU A 229 9.67 -5.81 -5.63
C LEU A 229 10.65 -6.80 -6.29
N GLN A 230 11.92 -6.41 -6.46
CA GLN A 230 12.98 -7.28 -6.98
C GLN A 230 13.70 -8.08 -5.88
N ASN A 231 13.60 -7.65 -4.62
CA ASN A 231 14.28 -8.30 -3.50
C ASN A 231 13.80 -9.75 -3.29
N PRO A 232 14.71 -10.74 -3.16
CA PRO A 232 14.34 -12.14 -2.99
C PRO A 232 13.44 -12.45 -1.79
N ALA A 233 13.69 -11.83 -0.63
CA ALA A 233 12.89 -12.05 0.58
C ALA A 233 11.45 -11.53 0.41
N ILE A 234 11.30 -10.35 -0.22
CA ILE A 234 9.97 -9.82 -0.58
C ILE A 234 9.27 -10.74 -1.58
N ARG A 235 9.97 -11.13 -2.66
CA ARG A 235 9.41 -12.02 -3.69
C ARG A 235 8.96 -13.37 -3.15
N ALA A 236 9.63 -13.91 -2.13
CA ALA A 236 9.25 -15.15 -1.49
C ALA A 236 7.90 -15.04 -0.75
N LEU A 237 7.56 -13.86 -0.22
CA LEU A 237 6.31 -13.62 0.51
C LEU A 237 5.12 -13.29 -0.40
N MET A 238 5.36 -12.76 -1.61
CA MET A 238 4.31 -12.31 -2.53
C MET A 238 3.23 -13.37 -2.84
N PRO A 239 3.55 -14.66 -3.12
CA PRO A 239 2.51 -15.66 -3.42
C PRO A 239 1.56 -15.91 -2.23
N ALA A 240 2.11 -16.00 -1.02
CA ALA A 240 1.31 -16.24 0.19
C ALA A 240 0.48 -15.01 0.56
N ALA A 241 1.07 -13.81 0.52
CA ALA A 241 0.36 -12.55 0.72
C ALA A 241 -0.80 -12.37 -0.28
N ARG A 242 -0.59 -12.76 -1.54
CA ARG A 242 -1.66 -12.74 -2.55
C ARG A 242 -2.76 -13.74 -2.22
N ALA A 243 -2.42 -14.96 -1.81
CA ALA A 243 -3.41 -15.97 -1.45
C ALA A 243 -4.30 -15.51 -0.27
N GLU A 244 -3.72 -14.83 0.73
CA GLU A 244 -4.45 -14.23 1.85
C GLU A 244 -5.45 -13.17 1.37
N LEU A 245 -5.01 -12.26 0.49
CA LEU A 245 -5.88 -11.24 -0.12
C LEU A 245 -7.03 -11.86 -0.93
N LEU A 246 -6.76 -12.88 -1.74
CA LEU A 246 -7.78 -13.57 -2.53
C LEU A 246 -8.76 -14.36 -1.65
N ALA A 247 -8.29 -14.91 -0.52
CA ALA A 247 -9.17 -15.56 0.45
C ALA A 247 -10.16 -14.56 1.07
N MET A 248 -9.69 -13.36 1.44
CA MET A 248 -10.55 -12.29 1.94
C MET A 248 -11.50 -11.76 0.86
N GLN A 249 -11.03 -11.61 -0.38
CA GLN A 249 -11.87 -11.24 -1.52
C GLN A 249 -13.02 -12.24 -1.72
N LYS A 250 -12.75 -13.54 -1.60
CA LYS A 250 -13.76 -14.61 -1.71
C LYS A 250 -14.77 -14.58 -0.56
N LYS A 251 -14.34 -14.22 0.66
CA LYS A 251 -15.28 -14.02 1.80
C LYS A 251 -16.25 -12.88 1.52
N GLY A 252 -15.78 -11.82 0.86
CA GLY A 252 -16.64 -10.76 0.33
C GLY A 252 -17.16 -9.77 1.38
N ASP A 253 -16.56 -9.75 2.57
CA ASP A 253 -16.84 -8.75 3.61
C ASP A 253 -16.70 -7.34 3.03
N LYS A 254 -17.76 -6.55 3.15
CA LYS A 254 -17.79 -5.20 2.60
C LYS A 254 -16.95 -4.24 3.45
N PRO A 255 -16.22 -3.30 2.82
CA PRO A 255 -15.60 -2.22 3.55
C PRO A 255 -16.66 -1.27 4.12
N ASP A 256 -16.27 -0.48 5.12
CA ASP A 256 -17.16 0.52 5.73
C ASP A 256 -17.56 1.59 4.72
N ALA A 257 -18.85 1.74 4.46
CA ALA A 257 -19.37 2.59 3.40
C ALA A 257 -19.10 4.09 3.66
N ALA A 258 -19.19 4.53 4.92
CA ALA A 258 -18.92 5.91 5.30
C ALA A 258 -17.45 6.28 5.07
N ARG A 259 -16.53 5.39 5.46
CA ARG A 259 -15.11 5.54 5.17
C ARG A 259 -14.84 5.57 3.66
N CYS A 260 -15.47 4.70 2.88
CA CYS A 260 -15.27 4.70 1.43
C CYS A 260 -15.76 6.00 0.77
N ALA A 261 -16.85 6.58 1.26
CA ALA A 261 -17.31 7.89 0.80
C ALA A 261 -16.29 9.00 1.12
N ALA A 262 -15.73 9.02 2.34
CA ALA A 262 -14.71 9.99 2.73
C ALA A 262 -13.40 9.84 1.93
N GLU A 263 -12.97 8.59 1.66
CA GLU A 263 -11.79 8.33 0.83
C GLU A 263 -12.00 8.74 -0.63
N ALA A 264 -13.21 8.54 -1.18
CA ALA A 264 -13.58 8.96 -2.52
C ALA A 264 -13.64 10.50 -2.65
N ASP A 265 -14.24 11.18 -1.67
CA ASP A 265 -14.28 12.64 -1.63
C ASP A 265 -12.86 13.22 -1.55
N ALA A 266 -12.04 12.74 -0.62
CA ALA A 266 -10.64 13.17 -0.49
C ALA A 266 -9.83 12.95 -1.78
N ALA A 267 -10.14 11.89 -2.55
CA ALA A 267 -9.48 11.66 -3.82
C ALA A 267 -9.88 12.67 -4.91
N ALA A 268 -11.13 13.18 -4.87
CA ALA A 268 -11.62 14.22 -5.78
C ALA A 268 -11.12 15.61 -5.40
N HIS A 269 -10.86 15.87 -4.11
CA HIS A 269 -10.46 17.17 -3.56
C HIS A 269 -9.00 17.19 -3.07
N SER A 270 -8.05 16.98 -4.00
CA SER A 270 -6.62 16.98 -3.66
C SER A 270 -6.15 18.36 -3.16
N PRO A 271 -5.43 18.46 -2.02
CA PRO A 271 -4.86 19.71 -1.53
C PRO A 271 -3.79 20.31 -2.46
N PHE A 272 -3.32 19.58 -3.48
CA PHE A 272 -2.40 20.11 -4.49
C PHE A 272 -3.08 21.01 -5.53
N THR A 273 -4.36 20.77 -5.82
CA THR A 273 -5.02 21.34 -7.00
C THR A 273 -6.40 21.91 -6.72
N ALA A 274 -7.10 21.43 -5.69
CA ALA A 274 -8.44 21.86 -5.36
C ALA A 274 -8.42 23.06 -4.38
N PRO A 275 -9.37 24.01 -4.52
CA PRO A 275 -9.66 24.97 -3.46
C PRO A 275 -10.03 24.23 -2.17
N VAL A 276 -9.54 24.71 -1.03
CA VAL A 276 -9.93 24.14 0.26
C VAL A 276 -11.33 24.65 0.65
N SER A 277 -12.27 23.72 0.87
CA SER A 277 -13.60 24.01 1.40
C SER A 277 -13.85 23.17 2.66
N PRO A 278 -14.37 23.74 3.77
CA PRO A 278 -14.70 23.00 4.99
C PRO A 278 -15.84 21.99 4.82
N GLU A 279 -16.61 22.10 3.73
CA GLU A 279 -17.71 21.19 3.39
C GLU A 279 -17.22 19.82 2.87
N HIS A 280 -15.92 19.70 2.57
CA HIS A 280 -15.23 18.48 2.13
C HIS A 280 -14.43 17.82 3.28
#